data_AF-A0A9D5GJL8-F1
#
_entry.id   AF-A0A9D5GJL8-F1
#
_cell.length_a   1.000
_cell.length_b   1.000
_cell.length_c   1.000
_cell.angle_alpha   90.00
_cell.angle_beta   90.00
_cell.angle_gamma   90.00
#
_symmetry.space_group_name_H-M   'P 1'
#
loop_
_entity.id
_entity.type
_entity.pdbx_description
1 polymer ?
#
loop_
_entity_poly.entity_id
_entity_poly.type
_entity_poly.pdbx_seq_one_letter_code
_entity_poly.pdbx_strand_id
1 'polypeptide(L)'
;MTTRRLFLAVTAAAAALGAAGRSGRSAMAGSRAAPPVPTPKPTPAPSALANGLARSLQRELKAAHLSDELTAKIAGDIQSNFDIAKAFRKVRLRNADEPDTVFFAGRDEQ
;
A
#
# COMPACT_ATOMS: atom_id res chain seq x y z
N MET A 1 32.76 1.94 11.83
CA MET A 1 32.52 2.30 10.41
C MET A 1 32.76 1.05 9.54
N THR A 2 31.79 0.14 9.50
CA THR A 2 31.85 -1.09 8.71
C THR A 2 31.56 -0.76 7.24
N THR A 3 32.62 -0.65 6.44
CA THR A 3 32.51 -0.26 5.02
C THR A 3 32.00 -1.43 4.17
N ARG A 4 31.13 -1.11 3.20
CA ARG A 4 30.46 -2.03 2.23
C ARG A 4 31.38 -3.10 1.61
N ARG A 5 32.70 -2.84 1.55
CA ARG A 5 33.70 -3.76 1.02
C ARG A 5 33.90 -5.00 1.88
N LEU A 6 33.78 -4.89 3.21
CA LEU A 6 33.83 -6.05 4.12
C LEU A 6 32.59 -6.94 3.97
N PHE A 7 31.42 -6.34 3.77
CA PHE A 7 30.18 -7.11 3.54
C PHE A 7 30.26 -7.94 2.26
N LEU A 8 30.73 -7.34 1.16
CA LEU A 8 30.88 -8.05 -0.12
C LEU A 8 31.92 -9.18 -0.03
N ALA A 9 33.04 -8.97 0.67
CA ALA A 9 34.04 -10.01 0.88
C ALA A 9 33.49 -11.21 1.68
N VAL A 10 32.69 -10.96 2.71
CA VAL A 10 32.05 -12.03 3.51
C VAL A 10 30.99 -12.77 2.71
N THR A 11 30.18 -12.07 1.91
CA THR A 11 29.16 -12.72 1.06
C THR A 11 29.77 -13.53 -0.08
N ALA A 12 30.90 -13.10 -0.65
CA ALA A 12 31.60 -13.85 -1.69
C ALA A 12 32.27 -15.12 -1.13
N ALA A 13 32.85 -15.05 0.07
CA ALA A 13 33.39 -16.23 0.75
C ALA A 13 32.29 -17.26 1.11
N ALA A 14 31.09 -16.80 1.50
CA ALA A 14 29.96 -17.67 1.81
C ALA A 14 29.40 -18.41 0.58
N ALA A 15 29.44 -17.80 -0.60
CA ALA A 15 29.01 -18.43 -1.84
C ALA A 15 29.97 -19.53 -2.34
N ALA A 16 31.27 -19.41 -2.04
CA ALA A 16 32.28 -20.38 -2.44
C ALA A 16 32.28 -21.67 -1.58
N LEU A 17 31.79 -21.61 -0.34
CA LEU A 17 31.65 -22.78 0.55
C LEU A 17 30.39 -23.61 0.28
N GLY A 18 29.39 -23.06 -0.43
CA GLY A 18 28.15 -23.78 -0.77
C GLY A 18 28.27 -24.79 -1.92
N ALA A 19 29.36 -24.73 -2.71
CA ALA A 19 29.55 -25.58 -3.88
C ALA A 19 30.44 -26.81 -3.62
N ALA A 20 31.11 -26.90 -2.47
CA ALA A 20 32.01 -28.00 -2.13
C ALA A 20 31.67 -28.58 -0.75
N GLY A 21 30.58 -29.34 -0.66
CA GLY A 21 30.16 -29.92 0.62
C GLY A 21 29.10 -31.02 0.52
N ARG A 22 29.03 -31.72 -0.60
CA ARG A 22 28.32 -33.00 -0.68
C ARG A 22 29.15 -34.05 0.06
N SER A 23 28.98 -34.14 1.38
CA SER A 23 29.09 -35.38 2.18
C SER A 23 29.11 -35.05 3.67
N GLY A 24 28.19 -35.66 4.41
CA GLY A 24 28.42 -35.98 5.81
C GLY A 24 27.63 -35.19 6.84
N ARG A 25 26.66 -35.90 7.41
CA ARG A 25 26.44 -36.01 8.87
C ARG A 25 25.55 -34.95 9.54
N SER A 26 24.30 -35.38 9.71
CA SER A 26 23.48 -35.29 10.93
C SER A 26 23.60 -34.04 11.79
N ALA A 27 22.60 -33.17 11.68
CA ALA A 27 22.06 -32.43 12.81
C ALA A 27 20.54 -32.31 12.63
N MET A 28 19.82 -32.95 13.53
CA MET A 28 18.38 -32.80 13.72
C MET A 28 18.10 -31.34 14.10
N ALA A 29 17.69 -30.52 13.12
CA ALA A 29 17.27 -29.14 13.33
C ALA A 29 15.84 -29.02 12.79
N GLY A 30 14.91 -28.72 13.69
CA GLY A 30 13.48 -28.62 13.37
C GLY A 30 13.24 -27.71 12.17
N SER A 31 12.55 -28.26 11.18
CA SER A 31 12.10 -27.55 9.99
C SER A 31 11.11 -26.46 10.40
N ARG A 32 11.60 -25.25 10.69
CA ARG A 32 10.76 -24.05 10.64
C ARG A 32 10.58 -23.71 9.18
N ALA A 33 9.46 -24.17 8.61
CA ALA A 33 9.03 -23.78 7.28
C ALA A 33 9.05 -22.25 7.17
N ALA A 34 9.64 -21.72 6.10
CA ALA A 34 9.61 -20.30 5.80
C ALA A 34 8.13 -19.84 5.71
N PRO A 35 7.76 -18.66 6.27
CA PRO A 35 6.42 -18.13 6.12
C PRO A 35 6.11 -17.94 4.63
N PRO A 36 4.89 -18.26 4.16
CA PRO A 36 4.52 -18.08 2.77
C PRO A 36 4.63 -16.59 2.39
N VAL A 37 5.27 -16.30 1.26
CA VAL A 37 5.26 -14.96 0.66
C VAL A 37 3.83 -14.68 0.20
N PRO A 38 3.20 -13.57 0.62
CA PRO A 38 1.84 -13.25 0.18
C PRO A 38 1.84 -12.98 -1.33
N THR A 39 1.08 -13.78 -2.08
CA THR A 39 0.85 -13.56 -3.50
C THR A 39 0.05 -12.26 -3.71
N PRO A 40 0.47 -11.35 -4.61
CA PRO A 40 -0.32 -10.16 -4.92
C PRO A 40 -1.70 -10.56 -5.44
N LYS A 41 -2.75 -10.07 -4.79
CA LYS A 41 -4.12 -10.26 -5.26
C LYS A 41 -4.43 -9.23 -6.35
N PRO A 42 -5.11 -9.60 -7.45
CA PRO A 42 -5.54 -8.65 -8.45
C PRO A 42 -6.44 -7.58 -7.83
N THR A 43 -6.16 -6.31 -8.12
CA THR A 43 -7.07 -5.21 -7.76
C THR A 43 -8.34 -5.33 -8.60
N PRO A 44 -9.53 -5.34 -8.00
CA PRO A 44 -10.79 -5.38 -8.75
C PRO A 44 -10.93 -4.19 -9.70
N ALA A 45 -11.58 -4.39 -10.84
CA ALA A 45 -11.91 -3.30 -11.75
C ALA A 45 -12.84 -2.28 -11.07
N PRO A 46 -12.72 -0.97 -11.38
CA PRO A 46 -13.60 0.05 -10.82
C PRO A 46 -15.08 -0.19 -11.18
N SER A 47 -16.00 0.19 -10.28
CA SER A 47 -17.44 0.08 -10.53
C SER A 47 -17.90 1.02 -11.66
N ALA A 48 -19.07 0.73 -12.24
CA ALA A 48 -19.68 1.59 -13.26
C ALA A 48 -19.92 3.02 -12.76
N LEU A 49 -20.26 3.18 -11.47
CA LEU A 49 -20.43 4.49 -10.84
C LEU A 49 -19.10 5.25 -10.77
N ALA A 50 -18.02 4.60 -10.32
CA ALA A 50 -16.70 5.23 -10.24
C ALA A 50 -16.20 5.67 -11.63
N ASN A 51 -16.39 4.82 -12.64
CA ASN A 51 -16.08 5.17 -14.03
C ASN A 51 -16.94 6.33 -14.56
N GLY A 52 -18.24 6.35 -14.22
CA GLY A 52 -19.15 7.43 -14.60
C GLY A 52 -18.74 8.78 -14.02
N LEU A 53 -18.36 8.81 -12.73
CA LEU A 53 -17.88 10.01 -12.05
C LEU A 53 -16.57 10.52 -12.65
N ALA A 54 -15.59 9.63 -12.86
CA ALA A 54 -14.32 10.01 -13.48
C ALA A 54 -14.52 10.60 -14.89
N ARG A 55 -15.42 10.02 -15.69
CA ARG A 55 -15.78 10.58 -17.00
C ARG A 55 -16.53 11.91 -16.91
N SER A 56 -17.31 12.14 -15.85
CA SER A 56 -17.94 13.46 -15.65
C SER A 56 -16.89 14.52 -15.40
N LEU A 57 -15.90 14.23 -14.55
CA LEU A 57 -14.78 15.12 -14.29
C LEU A 57 -13.99 15.43 -15.58
N GLN A 58 -13.75 14.42 -16.42
CA GLN A 58 -13.10 14.62 -17.73
C GLN A 58 -13.88 15.59 -18.63
N ARG A 59 -15.23 15.55 -18.60
CA ARG A 59 -16.08 16.46 -19.40
C ARG A 59 -16.18 17.86 -18.82
N GLU A 60 -16.26 17.97 -17.50
CA GLU A 60 -16.47 19.23 -16.79
C GLU A 60 -15.17 20.04 -16.67
N LEU A 61 -14.05 19.36 -16.43
CA LEU A 61 -12.74 19.97 -16.21
C LEU A 61 -11.89 19.94 -17.48
N LYS A 62 -12.39 20.55 -18.56
CA LYS A 62 -11.70 20.55 -19.87
C LYS A 62 -10.29 21.15 -19.80
N ALA A 63 -10.09 22.16 -18.95
CA ALA A 63 -8.79 22.81 -18.73
C ALA A 63 -7.77 21.90 -18.03
N ALA A 64 -8.21 20.83 -17.36
CA ALA A 64 -7.33 19.87 -16.70
C ALA A 64 -6.71 18.84 -17.65
N HIS A 65 -7.13 18.83 -18.93
CA HIS A 65 -6.59 17.95 -19.98
C HIS A 65 -6.44 16.48 -19.53
N LEU A 66 -7.49 15.95 -18.88
CA LEU A 66 -7.48 14.59 -18.37
C LEU A 66 -7.45 13.57 -19.51
N SER A 67 -6.35 12.82 -19.61
CA SER A 67 -6.22 11.69 -20.53
C SER A 67 -7.08 10.52 -20.07
N ASP A 68 -7.32 9.56 -20.97
CA ASP A 68 -8.09 8.35 -20.65
C ASP A 68 -7.39 7.49 -19.59
N GLU A 69 -6.05 7.44 -19.61
CA GLU A 69 -5.25 6.75 -18.59
C GLU A 69 -5.41 7.41 -17.21
N LEU A 70 -5.35 8.75 -17.13
CA LEU A 70 -5.59 9.47 -15.89
C LEU A 70 -7.03 9.32 -15.42
N THR A 71 -7.98 9.28 -16.34
CA THR A 71 -9.39 9.06 -16.02
C THR A 71 -9.62 7.65 -15.45
N ALA A 72 -8.94 6.63 -15.99
CA ALA A 72 -8.95 5.28 -15.45
C ALA A 72 -8.33 5.22 -14.05
N LYS A 73 -7.22 5.94 -13.83
CA LYS A 73 -6.61 6.07 -12.51
C LYS A 73 -7.56 6.71 -11.50
N ILE A 74 -8.19 7.84 -11.87
CA ILE A 74 -9.18 8.55 -11.04
C ILE A 74 -10.36 7.64 -10.71
N ALA A 75 -10.84 6.83 -11.65
CA ALA A 75 -11.88 5.85 -11.38
C ALA A 75 -11.45 4.81 -10.33
N GLY A 76 -10.19 4.35 -10.39
CA GLY A 76 -9.60 3.49 -9.37
C GLY A 76 -9.53 4.16 -7.99
N ASP A 77 -9.10 5.41 -7.94
CA ASP A 77 -9.00 6.17 -6.69
C ASP A 77 -10.39 6.42 -6.06
N ILE A 78 -11.39 6.78 -6.88
CA ILE A 78 -12.79 6.93 -6.45
C ILE A 78 -13.31 5.60 -5.88
N GLN A 79 -13.04 4.48 -6.55
CA GLN A 79 -13.45 3.17 -6.07
C GLN A 79 -12.82 2.83 -4.71
N SER A 80 -11.51 3.10 -4.55
CA SER A 80 -10.80 2.88 -3.29
C SER A 80 -11.43 3.71 -2.16
N ASN A 81 -11.77 4.97 -2.43
CA ASN A 81 -12.45 5.82 -1.46
C ASN A 81 -13.84 5.29 -1.07
N PHE A 82 -14.59 4.68 -1.98
CA PHE A 82 -15.86 4.03 -1.62
C PHE A 82 -15.67 2.85 -0.66
N ASP A 83 -14.64 2.04 -0.88
CA ASP A 83 -14.33 0.90 -0.01
C ASP A 83 -13.90 1.37 1.38
N ILE A 84 -13.06 2.41 1.43
CA ILE A 84 -12.64 3.08 2.66
C ILE A 84 -13.85 3.69 3.40
N ALA A 85 -14.70 4.44 2.69
CA ALA A 85 -15.90 5.04 3.27
C ALA A 85 -16.86 3.98 3.81
N LYS A 86 -16.98 2.83 3.13
CA LYS A 86 -17.78 1.70 3.62
C LYS A 86 -17.19 1.10 4.90
N ALA A 87 -15.87 1.07 5.04
CA ALA A 87 -15.23 0.68 6.29
C ALA A 87 -15.51 1.68 7.42
N PHE A 88 -15.35 2.99 7.16
CA PHE A 88 -15.63 4.03 8.16
C PHE A 88 -17.09 4.04 8.62
N ARG A 89 -18.06 3.88 7.71
CA ARG A 89 -19.49 3.84 8.07
C ARG A 89 -19.88 2.65 8.96
N LYS A 90 -19.05 1.61 9.03
CA LYS A 90 -19.27 0.49 9.96
C LYS A 90 -18.78 0.82 11.38
N VAL A 91 -17.93 1.83 11.53
CA VAL A 91 -17.49 2.29 12.85
C VAL A 91 -18.65 3.00 13.52
N ARG A 92 -19.10 2.46 14.64
CA ARG A 92 -20.18 3.06 15.43
C ARG A 92 -19.58 4.08 16.38
N LEU A 93 -19.64 5.35 15.99
CA LEU A 93 -19.28 6.47 16.84
C LEU A 93 -20.33 6.65 17.93
N ARG A 94 -19.88 6.94 19.16
CA ARG A 94 -20.73 7.38 20.26
C ARG A 94 -20.97 8.88 20.11
N ASN A 95 -22.07 9.39 20.66
CA ASN A 95 -22.36 10.84 20.62
C ASN A 95 -21.27 11.69 21.31
N ALA A 96 -20.42 11.08 22.15
CA ALA A 96 -19.30 11.71 22.82
C ALA A 96 -17.97 11.61 22.04
N ASP A 97 -17.96 10.94 20.89
CA ASP A 97 -16.77 10.89 20.03
C ASP A 97 -16.74 12.20 19.23
N GLU A 98 -16.20 13.24 19.86
CA GLU A 98 -15.95 14.54 19.23
C GLU A 98 -14.87 14.40 18.14
N PRO A 99 -14.87 15.29 17.12
CA PRO A 99 -13.77 15.32 16.17
C PRO A 99 -12.46 15.68 16.89
N ASP A 100 -11.35 15.06 16.48
CA ASP A 100 -10.01 15.31 17.05
C ASP A 100 -9.59 16.79 17.02
N THR A 101 -10.22 17.60 16.17
CA THR A 101 -10.01 19.03 16.08
C THR A 101 -11.34 19.76 15.93
N VAL A 102 -11.62 20.67 16.87
CA VAL A 102 -12.75 21.59 16.83
C VAL A 102 -12.20 23.00 16.57
N PHE A 103 -12.69 23.65 15.51
CA PHE A 103 -12.36 25.04 15.23
C PHE A 103 -13.38 25.95 15.91
N PHE A 104 -12.91 26.95 16.64
CA PHE A 104 -13.75 28.01 17.21
C PHE A 104 -13.52 29.29 16.41
N ALA A 105 -14.60 29.93 15.97
CA ALA A 105 -14.54 31.27 15.43
C ALA A 105 -14.56 32.27 16.60
N GLY A 106 -13.38 32.72 17.04
CA GLY A 106 -13.26 33.90 17.90
C GLY A 106 -13.37 35.16 17.05
N ARG A 107 -14.08 36.20 17.54
CA ARG A 107 -13.91 37.54 16.99
C ARG A 107 -12.53 38.02 17.44
N ASP A 108 -11.69 38.38 16.48
CA ASP A 108 -10.53 39.21 16.75
C ASP A 108 -11.06 40.57 17.20
N GLU A 109 -11.24 40.77 18.50
CA GLU A 109 -11.40 42.10 19.08
C GLU A 109 -10.02 42.77 19.04
N GLN A 110 -9.81 43.60 18.01
CA GLN A 110 -8.76 44.63 17.98
C GLN A 110 -9.23 45.88 18.72
#